data_AF-A0A1G0WTB8-F1
#
_entry.id   AF-A0A1G0WTB8-F1
#
_cell.length_a   1.000
_cell.length_b   1.000
_cell.length_c   1.000
_cell.angle_alpha   90.00
_cell.angle_beta   90.00
_cell.angle_gamma   90.00
#
_symmetry.space_group_name_H-M   'P 1'
#
loop_
_entity.id
_entity.type
_entity.pdbx_description
1 polymer ?
#
loop_
_entity_poly.entity_id
_entity_poly.type
_entity_poly.pdbx_seq_one_letter_code
_entity_poly.pdbx_strand_id
1 'polypeptide(L)'
;MKQKNKKIIRFIMKRNCQILVIILFLLFPFGKFLFCSDTTEEILPLKIGNEWIENICRYNSNADVNCHKRITKVIADTLINSEKFYVLEVSDSTGKVQARNYYVNESDGLYIFNNDRFVMILKYPVQAGEIFKGATDSVKVDSIDVTVQISGKNYNCIKYSIEKTNIVYYKMFIYCSPGIGRVVYEIYDLNDGKNKLAEKWELLDFKIK
;
A
#
# COMPACT_ATOMS: atom_id res chain seq x y z
N MET A 1 8.07 -40.95 71.27
CA MET A 1 7.30 -40.82 70.02
C MET A 1 8.13 -41.45 68.90
N LYS A 2 7.60 -42.48 68.23
CA LYS A 2 8.36 -43.52 67.51
C LYS A 2 8.87 -43.07 66.14
N GLN A 3 10.17 -43.28 65.91
CA GLN A 3 10.81 -43.36 64.59
C GLN A 3 10.11 -44.41 63.70
N LYS A 4 9.76 -44.04 62.47
CA LYS A 4 9.36 -44.99 61.42
C LYS A 4 10.38 -45.00 60.28
N ASN A 5 10.84 -46.22 60.03
CA ASN A 5 11.85 -46.63 59.08
C ASN A 5 11.38 -46.57 57.61
N LYS A 6 12.37 -46.26 56.76
CA LYS A 6 12.69 -46.83 55.44
C LYS A 6 11.54 -47.13 54.45
N LYS A 7 11.69 -46.58 53.25
CA LYS A 7 12.04 -47.38 52.05
C LYS A 7 12.64 -46.47 50.98
N ILE A 8 13.94 -46.63 50.74
CA ILE A 8 14.65 -46.04 49.59
C ILE A 8 14.37 -46.96 48.40
N ILE A 9 13.55 -46.49 47.46
CA ILE A 9 13.36 -47.15 46.17
C ILE A 9 14.44 -46.62 45.23
N ARG A 10 15.42 -47.45 44.90
CA ARG A 10 16.39 -47.18 43.83
C ARG A 10 15.67 -47.30 42.48
N PHE A 11 15.39 -46.17 41.85
CA PHE A 11 14.94 -46.14 40.46
C PHE A 11 16.18 -46.10 39.56
N ILE A 12 16.50 -47.23 38.93
CA ILE A 12 17.49 -47.32 37.86
C ILE A 12 16.79 -46.81 36.59
N MET A 13 16.84 -45.50 36.34
CA MET A 13 16.44 -44.95 35.04
C MET A 13 17.54 -45.25 34.02
N LYS A 14 17.20 -46.16 33.09
CA LYS A 14 17.95 -46.49 31.88
C LYS A 14 18.42 -45.22 31.17
N ARG A 15 19.72 -45.08 31.09
CA ARG A 15 20.49 -43.96 30.52
C ARG A 15 20.49 -43.96 28.97
N ASN A 16 19.37 -44.31 28.33
CA ASN A 16 19.29 -44.48 26.86
C ASN A 16 18.11 -43.73 26.21
N CYS A 17 17.41 -42.84 26.92
CA CYS A 17 16.25 -42.10 26.37
C CYS A 17 16.50 -40.60 26.16
N GLN A 18 17.76 -40.15 26.11
CA GLN A 18 18.10 -38.77 25.74
C GLN A 18 18.73 -38.65 24.35
N ILE A 19 19.28 -39.74 23.81
CA ILE A 19 19.93 -39.71 22.49
C ILE A 19 18.89 -39.75 21.35
N LEU A 20 17.70 -40.31 21.60
CA LEU A 20 16.64 -40.42 20.59
C LEU A 20 15.86 -39.13 20.33
N VAL A 21 15.88 -38.15 21.24
CA VAL A 21 15.21 -36.85 21.04
C VAL A 21 16.07 -35.88 20.22
N ILE A 22 17.40 -36.03 20.26
CA ILE A 22 18.32 -35.15 19.51
C ILE A 22 18.34 -35.51 18.01
N ILE A 23 18.14 -36.78 17.66
CA ILE A 23 18.13 -37.23 16.25
C ILE A 23 16.84 -36.78 15.54
N LEU A 24 15.72 -36.61 16.26
CA LEU A 24 14.47 -36.14 15.65
C LEU A 24 14.51 -34.64 15.27
N PHE A 25 15.35 -33.83 15.93
CA PHE A 25 15.56 -32.43 15.56
C PHE A 25 16.52 -32.24 14.37
N LEU A 26 17.30 -33.27 14.01
CA LEU A 26 18.24 -33.23 12.87
C LEU A 26 17.63 -33.72 11.56
N LEU A 27 16.42 -34.31 11.59
CA LEU A 27 15.70 -34.80 10.41
C LEU A 27 14.60 -33.86 9.92
N PHE A 28 14.35 -32.74 10.61
CA PHE A 28 13.76 -31.61 9.91
C PHE A 28 14.91 -31.03 9.10
N PRO A 29 14.92 -31.15 7.75
CA PRO A 29 15.72 -30.22 6.98
C PRO A 29 15.34 -28.86 7.54
N PHE A 30 16.35 -28.07 7.90
CA PHE A 30 16.20 -26.64 8.10
C PHE A 30 15.61 -26.17 6.78
N GLY A 31 14.28 -26.28 6.67
CA GLY A 31 13.52 -25.76 5.57
C GLY A 31 14.03 -24.37 5.51
N LYS A 32 14.55 -24.00 4.34
CA LYS A 32 14.83 -22.60 4.06
C LYS A 32 13.55 -21.90 4.49
N PHE A 33 13.54 -21.33 5.70
CA PHE A 33 12.73 -20.20 6.01
C PHE A 33 13.28 -19.25 4.97
N LEU A 34 12.61 -19.25 3.83
CA LEU A 34 12.49 -18.11 2.99
C LEU A 34 12.01 -17.07 3.99
N PHE A 35 12.98 -16.39 4.60
CA PHE A 35 12.79 -15.02 4.99
C PHE A 35 12.29 -14.41 3.68
N CYS A 36 10.96 -14.34 3.53
CA CYS A 36 10.35 -13.37 2.65
C CYS A 36 11.12 -12.10 2.96
N SER A 37 11.83 -11.54 1.97
CA SER A 37 12.62 -10.36 2.22
C SER A 37 11.71 -9.34 2.88
N ASP A 38 12.01 -9.03 4.13
CA ASP A 38 11.21 -8.24 5.08
C ASP A 38 11.20 -6.75 4.72
N THR A 39 11.22 -6.45 3.42
CA THR A 39 10.89 -5.15 2.89
C THR A 39 9.50 -5.31 2.28
N THR A 40 8.45 -5.22 3.09
CA THR A 40 7.13 -4.87 2.57
C THR A 40 7.32 -3.59 1.78
N GLU A 41 7.38 -3.70 0.45
CA GLU A 41 7.61 -2.56 -0.43
C GLU A 41 6.53 -1.52 -0.14
N GLU A 42 6.95 -0.31 0.22
CA GLU A 42 6.05 0.82 0.42
C GLU A 42 5.09 0.99 -0.77
N ILE A 43 3.82 1.34 -0.51
CA ILE A 43 2.81 1.40 -1.57
C ILE A 43 3.19 2.45 -2.64
N LEU A 44 3.79 3.56 -2.23
CA LEU A 44 4.35 4.60 -3.09
C LEU A 44 5.78 4.90 -2.64
N PRO A 45 6.79 4.68 -3.49
CA PRO A 45 8.15 4.86 -3.05
C PRO A 45 8.59 6.32 -3.02
N LEU A 46 9.02 6.81 -1.86
CA LEU A 46 9.23 8.25 -1.61
C LEU A 46 10.70 8.70 -1.73
N LYS A 47 11.57 7.90 -2.33
CA LYS A 47 12.99 8.27 -2.51
C LYS A 47 13.15 9.48 -3.44
N ILE A 48 14.00 10.44 -3.06
CA ILE A 48 14.31 11.62 -3.88
C ILE A 48 14.83 11.19 -5.27
N GLY A 49 14.21 11.77 -6.30
CA GLY A 49 14.49 11.48 -7.71
C GLY A 49 13.62 10.37 -8.30
N ASN A 50 12.68 9.79 -7.55
CA ASN A 50 11.60 8.99 -8.10
C ASN A 50 10.64 9.89 -8.92
N GLU A 51 10.10 9.35 -10.00
CA GLU A 51 9.25 10.08 -10.95
C GLU A 51 8.16 9.19 -11.56
N TRP A 52 6.98 9.77 -11.79
CA TRP A 52 5.84 9.14 -12.45
C TRP A 52 5.27 10.08 -13.51
N ILE A 53 4.94 9.52 -14.67
CA ILE A 53 4.29 10.22 -15.77
C ILE A 53 2.92 9.57 -15.98
N GLU A 54 1.86 10.36 -15.79
CA GLU A 54 0.48 9.91 -15.91
C GLU A 54 -0.21 10.63 -17.07
N ASN A 55 -1.13 9.95 -17.75
CA ASN A 55 -2.10 10.56 -18.65
C ASN A 55 -3.41 10.76 -17.90
N ILE A 56 -3.93 11.97 -17.87
CA ILE A 56 -5.19 12.31 -17.21
C ILE A 56 -6.20 12.70 -18.27
N CYS A 57 -7.24 11.89 -18.43
CA CYS A 57 -8.36 12.15 -19.33
C CYS A 57 -9.62 12.49 -18.56
N ARG A 58 -10.24 13.62 -18.91
CA ARG A 58 -11.55 14.06 -18.40
C ARG A 58 -12.62 13.91 -19.46
N TYR A 59 -13.77 13.40 -19.05
CA TYR A 59 -14.90 13.06 -19.93
C TYR A 59 -16.09 13.95 -19.57
N ASN A 60 -16.53 14.80 -20.50
CA ASN A 60 -17.63 15.72 -20.24
C ASN A 60 -19.01 15.14 -20.63
N SER A 61 -20.07 15.93 -20.43
CA SER A 61 -21.45 15.57 -20.82
C SER A 61 -21.60 15.30 -22.32
N ASN A 62 -20.81 15.96 -23.14
CA ASN A 62 -20.93 16.00 -24.61
C ASN A 62 -20.09 14.94 -25.32
N ALA A 63 -19.52 13.99 -24.57
CA ALA A 63 -18.60 12.97 -25.05
C ALA A 63 -17.24 13.51 -25.55
N ASP A 64 -16.89 14.77 -25.25
CA ASP A 64 -15.54 15.25 -25.46
C ASP A 64 -14.61 14.65 -24.40
N VAL A 65 -13.39 14.32 -24.84
CA VAL A 65 -12.32 13.81 -23.99
C VAL A 65 -11.15 14.78 -24.05
N ASN A 66 -10.79 15.34 -22.90
CA ASN A 66 -9.61 16.18 -22.78
C ASN A 66 -8.53 15.44 -21.97
N CYS A 67 -7.44 15.07 -22.64
CA CYS A 67 -6.31 14.39 -22.03
C CYS A 67 -5.08 15.30 -21.94
N HIS A 68 -4.36 15.23 -20.83
CA HIS A 68 -3.08 15.91 -20.64
C HIS A 68 -2.13 15.05 -19.81
N LYS A 69 -0.83 15.26 -19.98
CA LYS A 69 0.18 14.59 -19.16
C LYS A 69 0.41 15.35 -17.87
N ARG A 70 0.58 14.58 -16.79
CA ARG A 70 1.03 15.03 -15.48
C ARG A 70 2.34 14.33 -15.15
N ILE A 71 3.29 15.08 -14.61
CA ILE A 71 4.56 14.55 -14.13
C ILE A 71 4.64 14.80 -12.62
N THR A 72 4.83 13.75 -11.85
CA THR A 72 5.00 13.82 -10.39
C THR A 72 6.43 13.39 -10.05
N LYS A 73 7.16 14.16 -9.24
CA LYS A 73 8.54 13.85 -8.83
C LYS A 73 8.74 14.03 -7.34
N VAL A 74 9.52 13.16 -6.72
CA VAL A 74 10.07 13.45 -5.38
C VAL A 74 11.31 14.30 -5.54
N ILE A 75 11.25 15.56 -5.12
CA ILE A 75 12.33 16.54 -5.39
C ILE A 75 13.22 16.81 -4.19
N ALA A 76 12.70 16.61 -2.98
CA ALA A 76 13.38 16.94 -1.74
C ALA A 76 12.71 16.21 -0.57
N ASP A 77 13.29 16.39 0.61
CA ASP A 77 12.62 16.16 1.87
C ASP A 77 12.67 17.43 2.74
N THR A 78 11.85 17.47 3.78
CA THR A 78 11.74 18.58 4.73
C THR A 78 11.31 18.07 6.10
N LEU A 79 11.43 18.91 7.13
CA LEU A 79 10.91 18.64 8.46
C LEU A 79 9.64 19.47 8.70
N ILE A 80 8.57 18.81 9.12
CA ILE A 80 7.31 19.44 9.56
C ILE A 80 7.00 18.86 10.93
N ASN A 81 6.90 19.71 11.96
CA ASN A 81 6.69 19.29 13.35
C ASN A 81 7.70 18.22 13.84
N SER A 82 8.95 18.32 13.39
CA SER A 82 10.04 17.35 13.66
C SER A 82 9.91 15.98 12.98
N GLU A 83 8.91 15.79 12.12
CA GLU A 83 8.77 14.59 11.29
C GLU A 83 9.26 14.86 9.86
N LYS A 84 9.88 13.83 9.26
CA LYS A 84 10.46 13.93 7.92
C LYS A 84 9.39 13.68 6.86
N PHE A 85 9.23 14.64 5.95
CA PHE A 85 8.32 14.57 4.82
C PHE A 85 9.08 14.65 3.51
N TYR A 86 8.58 13.93 2.50
CA TYR A 86 9.04 14.00 1.13
C TYR A 86 8.19 14.97 0.32
N VAL A 87 8.85 15.85 -0.43
CA VAL A 87 8.19 16.87 -1.25
C VAL A 87 7.95 16.29 -2.65
N LEU A 88 6.68 16.05 -2.96
CA LEU A 88 6.21 15.65 -4.28
C LEU A 88 5.81 16.88 -5.08
N GLU A 89 6.58 17.18 -6.12
CA GLU A 89 6.27 18.23 -7.07
C GLU A 89 5.43 17.66 -8.22
N VAL A 90 4.34 18.36 -8.54
CA VAL A 90 3.44 18.03 -9.64
C VAL A 90 3.60 19.12 -10.70
N SER A 91 3.89 18.70 -11.92
CA SER A 91 4.04 19.58 -13.08
C SER A 91 3.21 19.09 -14.26
N ASP A 92 2.88 20.00 -15.17
CA ASP A 92 2.25 19.64 -16.44
C ASP A 92 3.30 19.20 -17.48
N SER A 93 2.84 18.87 -18.69
CA SER A 93 3.69 18.44 -19.81
C SER A 93 4.76 19.46 -20.24
N THR A 94 4.60 20.74 -19.88
CA THR A 94 5.57 21.80 -20.20
C THR A 94 6.63 21.96 -19.11
N GLY A 95 6.53 21.20 -18.01
CA GLY A 95 7.39 21.32 -16.83
C GLY A 95 6.98 22.46 -15.89
N LYS A 96 5.87 23.16 -16.16
CA LYS A 96 5.37 24.18 -15.24
C LYS A 96 4.82 23.50 -13.98
N VAL A 97 5.34 23.91 -12.83
CA VAL A 97 4.91 23.42 -11.52
C VAL A 97 3.50 23.88 -11.21
N GLN A 98 2.63 22.93 -10.87
CA GLN A 98 1.22 23.14 -10.55
C GLN A 98 0.96 23.04 -9.05
N ALA A 99 1.66 22.14 -8.35
CA ALA A 99 1.51 21.96 -6.92
C ALA A 99 2.75 21.30 -6.28
N ARG A 100 2.89 21.47 -4.98
CA ARG A 100 3.79 20.68 -4.13
C ARG A 100 3.00 20.10 -2.97
N ASN A 101 3.22 18.83 -2.71
CA ASN A 101 2.54 18.06 -1.67
C ASN A 101 3.58 17.36 -0.79
N TYR A 102 3.24 17.09 0.45
CA TYR A 102 4.17 16.56 1.44
C TYR A 102 3.67 15.20 1.90
N TYR A 103 4.45 14.15 1.63
CA TYR A 103 4.08 12.76 1.92
C TYR A 103 5.07 12.09 2.87
N VAL A 104 4.59 11.12 3.63
CA VAL A 104 5.42 10.25 4.47
C VAL A 104 4.85 8.83 4.42
N ASN A 105 5.74 7.83 4.42
CA ASN A 105 5.38 6.43 4.60
C ASN A 105 5.57 6.08 6.07
N GLU A 106 4.50 5.63 6.70
CA GLU A 106 4.49 5.07 8.04
C GLU A 106 4.28 3.56 7.95
N SER A 107 4.47 2.87 9.09
CA SER A 107 4.34 1.41 9.15
C SER A 107 2.97 0.86 8.73
N ASP A 108 1.91 1.69 8.76
CA ASP A 108 0.55 1.30 8.45
C ASP A 108 -0.02 1.97 7.18
N GLY A 109 0.75 2.82 6.49
CA GLY A 109 0.33 3.37 5.22
C GLY A 109 1.04 4.64 4.78
N LEU A 110 0.51 5.21 3.70
CA LEU A 110 0.95 6.46 3.10
C LEU A 110 0.09 7.61 3.63
N TYR A 111 0.76 8.66 4.09
CA TYR A 111 0.15 9.85 4.66
C TYR A 111 0.50 11.09 3.84
N ILE A 112 -0.40 12.07 3.88
CA ILE A 112 -0.18 13.42 3.36
C ILE A 112 -0.32 14.43 4.51
N PHE A 113 0.53 15.45 4.50
CA PHE A 113 0.35 16.63 5.36
C PHE A 113 -0.53 17.66 4.65
N ASN A 114 -1.69 17.96 5.23
CA ASN A 114 -2.68 18.89 4.68
C ASN A 114 -3.42 19.63 5.82
N ASN A 115 -3.55 20.96 5.73
CA ASN A 115 -4.23 21.80 6.72
C ASN A 115 -3.78 21.54 8.17
N ASP A 116 -2.45 21.53 8.39
CA ASP A 116 -1.81 21.25 9.68
C ASP A 116 -2.14 19.88 10.29
N ARG A 117 -2.58 18.94 9.45
CA ARG A 117 -2.94 17.58 9.86
C ARG A 117 -2.24 16.52 9.01
N PHE A 118 -2.01 15.40 9.67
CA PHE A 118 -1.48 14.17 9.10
C PHE A 118 -2.66 13.29 8.75
N VAL A 119 -2.75 12.92 7.48
CA VAL A 119 -3.95 12.26 6.99
C VAL A 119 -3.55 11.06 6.15
N MET A 120 -4.01 9.88 6.57
CA MET A 120 -3.82 8.65 5.80
C MET A 120 -4.59 8.76 4.49
N ILE A 121 -3.92 8.48 3.38
CA ILE A 121 -4.54 8.44 2.05
C ILE A 121 -4.66 7.02 1.54
N LEU A 122 -3.72 6.14 1.88
CA LEU A 122 -3.73 4.73 1.51
C LEU A 122 -3.15 3.91 2.66
N LYS A 123 -3.94 2.99 3.18
CA LYS A 123 -3.44 1.97 4.10
C LYS A 123 -2.59 0.95 3.33
N TYR A 124 -1.45 0.56 3.91
CA TYR A 124 -0.63 -0.55 3.44
C TYR A 124 0.35 -0.99 4.56
N PRO A 125 0.53 -2.29 4.84
CA PRO A 125 -0.12 -3.45 4.22
C PRO A 125 -1.64 -3.53 4.54
N VAL A 126 -2.38 -4.29 3.75
CA VAL A 126 -3.85 -4.39 3.83
C VAL A 126 -4.36 -5.81 3.62
N GLN A 127 -5.60 -6.05 4.05
CA GLN A 127 -6.38 -7.25 3.73
C GLN A 127 -7.57 -6.91 2.83
N ALA A 128 -7.97 -7.84 1.97
CA ALA A 128 -9.19 -7.67 1.17
C ALA A 128 -10.42 -7.57 2.09
N GLY A 129 -11.30 -6.62 1.80
CA GLY A 129 -12.49 -6.30 2.60
C GLY A 129 -12.25 -5.29 3.73
N GLU A 130 -11.01 -4.92 4.02
CA GLU A 130 -10.70 -3.92 5.05
C GLU A 130 -11.29 -2.54 4.68
N ILE A 131 -11.73 -1.80 5.70
CA ILE A 131 -12.24 -0.43 5.58
C ILE A 131 -11.47 0.46 6.54
N PHE A 132 -10.93 1.57 6.05
CA PHE A 132 -10.23 2.57 6.85
C PHE A 132 -10.72 3.98 6.53
N LYS A 133 -10.44 4.93 7.44
CA LYS A 133 -10.77 6.33 7.23
C LYS A 133 -9.64 7.00 6.44
N GLY A 134 -9.92 7.36 5.19
CA GLY A 134 -9.03 8.19 4.39
C GLY A 134 -9.24 9.68 4.67
N ALA A 135 -8.65 10.52 3.82
CA ALA A 135 -8.66 11.97 4.02
C ALA A 135 -10.04 12.61 4.06
N THR A 136 -10.92 12.20 3.15
CA THR A 136 -12.28 12.74 3.05
C THR A 136 -13.30 11.70 3.48
N ASP A 137 -13.12 10.47 3.06
CA ASP A 137 -14.15 9.43 3.06
C ASP A 137 -13.59 8.08 3.55
N SER A 138 -14.48 7.12 3.78
CA SER A 138 -14.06 5.75 4.07
C SER A 138 -13.56 5.09 2.80
N VAL A 139 -12.41 4.44 2.88
CA VAL A 139 -11.78 3.72 1.79
C VAL A 139 -11.90 2.23 2.07
N LYS A 140 -12.36 1.47 1.10
CA LYS A 140 -12.46 0.01 1.16
C LYS A 140 -11.39 -0.63 0.28
N VAL A 141 -10.77 -1.69 0.78
CA VAL A 141 -9.88 -2.55 0.00
C VAL A 141 -10.73 -3.61 -0.67
N ASP A 142 -10.96 -3.50 -1.98
CA ASP A 142 -11.78 -4.45 -2.72
C ASP A 142 -11.01 -5.73 -3.07
N SER A 143 -9.73 -5.62 -3.40
CA SER A 143 -8.86 -6.76 -3.71
C SER A 143 -7.40 -6.37 -3.50
N ILE A 144 -6.56 -7.36 -3.18
CA ILE A 144 -5.10 -7.21 -3.03
C ILE A 144 -4.30 -7.83 -4.19
N ASP A 145 -4.99 -8.46 -5.15
CA ASP A 145 -4.38 -9.16 -6.29
C ASP A 145 -5.24 -8.93 -7.53
N VAL A 146 -5.03 -7.78 -8.18
CA VAL A 146 -5.70 -7.39 -9.43
C VAL A 146 -4.64 -7.12 -10.47
N THR A 147 -4.66 -7.88 -11.56
CA THR A 147 -3.81 -7.56 -12.72
C THR A 147 -4.44 -6.44 -13.54
N VAL A 148 -3.73 -5.31 -13.64
CA VAL A 148 -4.10 -4.18 -14.49
C VAL A 148 -3.16 -4.10 -15.67
N GLN A 149 -3.71 -4.04 -16.89
CA GLN A 149 -2.92 -3.92 -18.12
C GLN A 149 -2.98 -2.49 -18.66
N ILE A 150 -1.83 -1.81 -18.75
CA ILE A 150 -1.70 -0.46 -19.33
C ILE A 150 -0.55 -0.47 -20.33
N SER A 151 -0.79 0.02 -21.55
CA SER A 151 0.23 0.12 -22.61
C SER A 151 1.00 -1.18 -22.85
N GLY A 152 0.31 -2.33 -22.77
CA GLY A 152 0.90 -3.66 -22.96
C GLY A 152 1.70 -4.21 -21.77
N LYS A 153 1.84 -3.47 -20.68
CA LYS A 153 2.47 -3.92 -19.42
C LYS A 153 1.41 -4.36 -18.43
N ASN A 154 1.71 -5.40 -17.64
CA ASN A 154 0.87 -5.88 -16.55
C ASN A 154 1.42 -5.42 -15.21
N TYR A 155 0.53 -4.96 -14.33
CA TYR A 155 0.84 -4.54 -12.98
C TYR A 155 -0.01 -5.36 -12.01
N ASN A 156 0.60 -5.89 -10.95
CA ASN A 156 -0.17 -6.48 -9.85
C ASN A 156 -0.55 -5.37 -8.87
N CYS A 157 -1.85 -5.12 -8.73
CA CYS A 157 -2.38 -3.99 -8.01
C CYS A 157 -3.30 -4.41 -6.87
N ILE A 158 -3.28 -3.60 -5.82
CA ILE A 158 -4.34 -3.50 -4.83
C ILE A 158 -5.39 -2.54 -5.36
N LYS A 159 -6.66 -2.95 -5.31
CA LYS A 159 -7.81 -2.15 -5.70
C LYS A 159 -8.49 -1.59 -4.45
N TYR A 160 -8.55 -0.27 -4.38
CA TYR A 160 -9.32 0.48 -3.39
C TYR A 160 -10.56 1.08 -4.04
N SER A 161 -11.64 1.20 -3.28
CA SER A 161 -12.80 2.00 -3.66
C SER A 161 -13.21 2.97 -2.58
N ILE A 162 -13.78 4.08 -3.04
CA ILE A 162 -14.35 5.12 -2.20
C ILE A 162 -15.74 5.39 -2.75
N GLU A 163 -16.75 5.23 -1.91
CA GLU A 163 -18.14 5.49 -2.24
C GLU A 163 -18.69 6.46 -1.20
N LYS A 164 -19.04 7.67 -1.64
CA LYS A 164 -19.66 8.66 -0.76
C LYS A 164 -21.15 8.68 -1.03
N THR A 165 -21.95 8.48 0.00
CA THR A 165 -23.40 8.64 -0.04
C THR A 165 -23.83 9.76 0.89
N ASN A 166 -24.86 10.50 0.47
CA ASN A 166 -25.65 11.53 1.17
C ASN A 166 -25.35 13.01 0.85
N ILE A 167 -24.22 13.39 0.24
CA ILE A 167 -23.93 14.81 -0.10
C ILE A 167 -23.21 15.01 -1.45
N VAL A 168 -22.38 14.06 -1.92
CA VAL A 168 -21.70 14.13 -3.22
C VAL A 168 -21.80 12.78 -3.90
N TYR A 169 -22.25 12.77 -5.15
CA TYR A 169 -22.57 11.59 -5.96
C TYR A 169 -21.36 11.12 -6.77
N TYR A 170 -20.35 10.57 -6.11
CA TYR A 170 -19.20 10.06 -6.83
C TYR A 170 -18.67 8.75 -6.27
N LYS A 171 -18.10 7.96 -7.18
CA LYS A 171 -17.41 6.71 -6.88
C LYS A 171 -15.99 6.78 -7.42
N MET A 172 -15.02 6.39 -6.61
CA MET A 172 -13.63 6.34 -7.03
C MET A 172 -13.09 4.92 -6.96
N PHE A 173 -12.20 4.59 -7.88
CA PHE A 173 -11.33 3.42 -7.79
C PHE A 173 -9.87 3.83 -7.89
N ILE A 174 -9.04 3.25 -7.05
CA ILE A 174 -7.59 3.46 -7.03
C ILE A 174 -6.92 2.10 -7.17
N TYR A 175 -6.06 1.96 -8.16
CA TYR A 175 -5.27 0.74 -8.39
C TYR A 175 -3.82 1.09 -8.14
N CYS A 176 -3.23 0.52 -7.08
CA CYS A 176 -1.85 0.79 -6.70
C CYS A 176 -1.04 -0.51 -6.69
N SER A 177 0.13 -0.50 -7.32
CA SER A 177 1.11 -1.58 -7.24
C SER A 177 2.12 -1.24 -6.15
N PRO A 178 2.32 -2.09 -5.13
CA PRO A 178 3.42 -1.93 -4.17
C PRO A 178 4.76 -1.70 -4.90
N GLY A 179 5.61 -0.84 -4.32
CA GLY A 179 6.90 -0.47 -4.92
C GLY A 179 6.81 0.44 -6.15
N ILE A 180 5.61 0.74 -6.66
CA ILE A 180 5.41 1.63 -7.82
C ILE A 180 4.51 2.80 -7.45
N GLY A 181 3.41 2.58 -6.72
CA GLY A 181 2.38 3.60 -6.50
C GLY A 181 1.17 3.40 -7.40
N ARG A 182 0.51 4.50 -7.74
CA ARG A 182 -0.74 4.48 -8.48
C ARG A 182 -0.52 4.13 -9.96
N VAL A 183 -1.23 3.10 -10.42
CA VAL A 183 -1.21 2.64 -11.81
C VAL A 183 -2.44 3.15 -12.56
N VAL A 184 -3.61 3.08 -11.94
CA VAL A 184 -4.86 3.60 -12.47
C VAL A 184 -5.66 4.31 -11.39
N TYR A 185 -6.36 5.36 -11.79
CA TYR A 185 -7.33 6.07 -10.97
C TYR A 185 -8.56 6.39 -11.79
N GLU A 186 -9.74 6.14 -11.24
CA GLU A 186 -11.00 6.37 -11.93
C GLU A 186 -11.95 7.12 -11.00
N ILE A 187 -12.57 8.17 -11.52
CA ILE A 187 -13.67 8.89 -10.87
C ILE A 187 -14.92 8.73 -11.74
N TYR A 188 -16.00 8.30 -11.11
CA TYR A 188 -17.32 8.17 -11.72
C TYR A 188 -18.29 9.14 -11.05
N ASP A 189 -19.03 9.89 -11.86
CA ASP A 189 -20.20 10.63 -11.41
C ASP A 189 -21.38 9.67 -11.30
N LEU A 190 -22.14 9.77 -10.21
CA LEU A 190 -23.35 9.01 -9.94
C LEU A 190 -24.59 9.88 -10.19
N ASN A 191 -24.72 10.43 -11.40
CA ASN A 191 -25.92 11.18 -11.79
C ASN A 191 -27.02 10.21 -12.24
N ASP A 192 -28.24 10.38 -11.72
CA ASP A 192 -29.43 9.62 -12.11
C ASP A 192 -29.29 8.09 -12.02
N GLY A 193 -28.48 7.60 -11.08
CA GLY A 193 -28.23 6.17 -10.87
C GLY A 193 -27.36 5.49 -11.93
N LYS A 194 -26.75 6.26 -12.85
CA LYS A 194 -25.79 5.75 -13.84
C LYS A 194 -24.37 6.13 -13.45
N ASN A 195 -23.46 5.17 -13.46
CA ASN A 195 -22.03 5.42 -13.29
C ASN A 195 -21.47 5.97 -14.60
N LYS A 196 -21.21 7.27 -14.67
CA LYS A 196 -20.54 7.88 -15.81
C LYS A 196 -19.08 8.16 -15.44
N LEU A 197 -18.13 7.58 -16.18
CA LEU A 197 -16.71 7.89 -16.00
C LEU A 197 -16.50 9.39 -16.27
N ALA A 198 -16.01 10.11 -15.28
CA ALA A 198 -15.76 11.55 -15.33
C ALA A 198 -14.27 11.86 -15.52
N GLU A 199 -13.40 11.06 -14.89
CA GLU A 199 -11.95 11.24 -14.97
C GLU A 199 -11.23 9.90 -14.87
N LYS A 200 -10.18 9.70 -15.68
CA LYS A 200 -9.31 8.52 -15.65
C LYS A 200 -7.84 8.92 -15.74
N TRP A 201 -7.03 8.36 -14.85
CA TRP A 201 -5.59 8.55 -14.84
C TRP A 201 -4.93 7.20 -15.10
N GLU A 202 -3.94 7.19 -15.99
CA GLU A 202 -3.20 5.99 -16.36
C GLU A 202 -1.70 6.27 -16.29
N LEU A 203 -0.97 5.39 -15.60
CA LEU A 203 0.48 5.43 -15.55
C LEU A 203 1.06 5.13 -16.94
N LEU A 204 1.77 6.10 -17.51
CA LEU A 204 2.46 5.93 -18.79
C LEU A 204 3.87 5.37 -18.59
N ASP A 205 4.61 5.97 -17.65
CA ASP A 205 5.99 5.61 -17.36
C ASP A 205 6.39 6.03 -15.95
N PHE A 206 7.47 5.46 -15.43
CA PHE A 206 8.00 5.80 -14.11
C PHE A 206 9.49 5.47 -13.99
N LYS A 207 10.14 6.10 -13.00
CA LYS A 207 11.53 5.86 -12.63
C LYS A 207 11.63 5.74 -11.12
N ILE A 208 11.97 4.56 -10.62
CA ILE A 208 12.25 4.31 -9.20
C ILE A 208 13.78 4.14 -9.02
N LYS A 209 14.35 4.73 -7.98
CA LYS A 209 15.78 4.72 -7.66
C LYS A 209 16.16 3.83 -6.47
#